data_AF-A0A6B3HPP7-F1
#
_entry.id   AF-A0A6B3HPP7-F1
#
_cell.length_a   1.000
_cell.length_b   1.000
_cell.length_c   1.000
_cell.angle_alpha   90.00
_cell.angle_beta   90.00
_cell.angle_gamma   90.00
#
_symmetry.space_group_name_H-M   'P 1'
#
loop_
_entity.id
_entity.type
_entity.pdbx_description
1 polymer ?
#
loop_
_entity_poly.entity_id
_entity_poly.type
_entity_poly.pdbx_seq_one_letter_code
_entity_poly.pdbx_strand_id
1 'polypeptide(L)'
;MTTVYTRVASPLGELLLVGESDSTAEGLRLVSLSVPGQKGGAVVQGGWLRAPELFAGVVAQVEAYFAGRSTRFDVPFAEGVGTEFQRRVWKVLESIPYGQTLSYGEVA
;
A
#
# COMPACT_ATOMS: atom_id res chain seq x y z
N MET A 1 18.69 2.62 -0.85
CA MET A 1 17.24 2.51 -0.56
C MET A 1 17.05 2.38 0.93
N THR A 2 16.35 3.34 1.53
CA THR A 2 16.04 3.36 2.96
C THR A 2 14.57 2.97 3.12
N THR A 3 14.29 1.99 3.98
CA THR A 3 12.91 1.64 4.33
C THR A 3 12.36 2.68 5.30
N VAL A 4 11.26 3.31 4.90
CA VAL A 4 10.53 4.30 5.67
C VAL A 4 9.14 3.80 6.02
N TYR A 5 8.58 4.29 7.11
CA TYR A 5 7.22 3.92 7.50
C TYR A 5 6.47 5.06 8.17
N THR A 6 5.14 4.94 8.20
CA THR A 6 4.25 5.76 9.02
C THR A 6 3.06 4.94 9.54
N ARG A 7 2.36 5.51 10.50
CA ARG A 7 1.10 4.98 11.06
C ARG A 7 -0.01 5.99 10.84
N VAL A 8 -1.18 5.52 10.41
CA VAL A 8 -2.36 6.36 10.19
C VAL A 8 -3.59 5.72 10.83
N ALA A 9 -4.40 6.53 11.50
CA ALA A 9 -5.67 6.06 12.05
C ALA A 9 -6.68 5.82 10.92
N SER A 10 -7.48 4.75 11.03
CA SER A 10 -8.55 4.45 10.08
C SER A 10 -9.73 3.78 10.80
N PRO A 11 -10.90 3.67 10.14
CA PRO A 11 -12.02 2.87 10.66
C PRO A 11 -11.67 1.39 10.93
N LEU A 12 -10.60 0.87 10.33
CA LEU A 12 -10.12 -0.50 10.52
C LEU A 12 -9.04 -0.60 11.62
N GLY A 13 -8.79 0.48 12.36
CA GLY A 13 -7.70 0.61 13.32
C GLY A 13 -6.47 1.31 12.73
N GLU A 14 -5.35 1.25 13.44
CA GLU A 14 -4.10 1.90 13.04
C GLU A 14 -3.41 1.16 11.88
N LEU A 15 -3.44 1.74 10.69
CA LEU A 15 -2.78 1.17 9.52
C LEU A 15 -1.28 1.47 9.57
N LEU A 16 -0.47 0.48 9.22
CA LEU A 16 0.97 0.64 8.99
C LEU A 16 1.23 0.77 7.49
N LEU A 17 1.82 1.88 7.08
CA LEU A 17 2.29 2.11 5.72
C LEU A 17 3.81 2.00 5.71
N VAL A 18 4.34 1.22 4.77
CA VAL A 18 5.77 0.98 4.59
C VAL A 18 6.12 1.32 3.15
N GLY A 19 7.22 2.02 2.95
CA GLY A 19 7.71 2.36 1.64
C GLY A 19 9.22 2.39 1.57
N GLU A 20 9.71 2.50 0.35
CA GLU A 20 11.10 2.71 0.03
C GLU A 20 11.28 4.15 -0.47
N SER A 21 12.33 4.80 0.04
CA SER A 21 12.78 6.09 -0.44
C SER A 21 14.22 5.97 -0.90
N ASP A 22 14.52 6.57 -2.06
CA ASP A 22 15.90 6.79 -2.49
C ASP A 22 16.45 8.11 -1.92
N SER A 23 17.78 8.20 -1.77
CA SER A 23 18.47 9.38 -1.24
C SER A 23 18.50 10.55 -2.23
N THR A 24 18.32 10.25 -3.52
CA THR A 24 18.07 11.25 -4.56
C THR A 24 16.59 11.55 -4.56
N ALA A 25 16.23 12.71 -4.00
CA ALA A 25 14.87 13.20 -3.90
C ALA A 25 14.09 13.03 -5.23
N GLU A 26 13.28 11.98 -5.31
CA GLU A 26 11.98 11.93 -5.99
C GLU A 26 11.34 10.55 -5.84
N GLY A 27 10.39 10.48 -4.91
CA GLY A 27 9.36 9.43 -4.88
C GLY A 27 9.47 8.44 -3.73
N LEU A 28 8.50 8.53 -2.81
CA LEU A 28 8.12 7.40 -1.97
C LEU A 28 7.49 6.33 -2.86
N ARG A 29 7.98 5.10 -2.77
CA ARG A 29 7.30 3.93 -3.34
C ARG A 29 6.66 3.12 -2.22
N LEU A 30 5.34 2.99 -2.25
CA LEU A 30 4.62 2.20 -1.26
C LEU A 30 4.92 0.71 -1.48
N VAL A 31 5.41 0.05 -0.45
CA VAL A 31 5.73 -1.39 -0.45
C VAL A 31 4.62 -2.18 0.24
N SER A 32 4.04 -1.63 1.31
CA SER A 32 2.98 -2.31 2.07
C SER A 32 2.04 -1.32 2.72
N LEU A 33 0.76 -1.70 2.78
CA LEU A 33 -0.26 -1.15 3.65
C LEU A 33 -0.87 -2.31 4.43
N SER A 34 -0.85 -2.24 5.75
CA SER A 34 -1.26 -3.34 6.63
C SER A 34 -2.24 -2.90 7.72
N VAL A 35 -3.28 -3.70 7.98
CA VAL A 35 -4.19 -3.50 9.13
C VAL A 35 -3.60 -4.14 10.40
N PRO A 36 -4.01 -3.70 11.61
CA PRO A 36 -3.57 -4.31 12.87
C PRO A 36 -3.83 -5.82 12.92
N GLY A 37 -2.81 -6.60 13.31
CA GLY A 37 -2.96 -8.04 13.56
C GLY A 37 -3.18 -8.92 12.33
N GLN A 38 -3.12 -8.39 11.10
CA GLN A 38 -3.29 -9.22 9.91
C GLN A 38 -2.16 -10.25 9.78
N LYS A 39 -2.53 -11.48 9.40
CA LYS A 39 -1.56 -12.54 9.11
C LYS A 39 -0.67 -12.10 7.94
N GLY A 40 0.64 -12.11 8.15
CA GLY A 40 1.61 -11.69 7.13
C GLY A 40 1.71 -10.17 6.94
N GLY A 41 1.12 -9.36 7.84
CA GLY A 41 1.31 -7.91 7.84
C GLY A 41 2.75 -7.50 8.13
N ALA A 42 3.15 -6.34 7.61
CA ALA A 42 4.47 -5.80 7.89
C ALA A 42 4.64 -5.54 9.40
N VAL A 43 5.82 -5.87 9.92
CA VAL A 43 6.22 -5.56 11.30
C VAL A 43 7.42 -4.63 11.23
N VAL A 44 7.32 -3.48 11.91
CA VAL A 44 8.41 -2.51 11.96
C VAL A 44 9.67 -3.19 12.48
N GLN A 45 10.73 -3.17 11.67
CA GLN A 45 12.03 -3.74 12.01
C GLN A 45 12.99 -2.66 12.53
N GLY A 46 14.04 -3.10 13.23
CA GLY A 46 15.15 -2.22 13.59
C GLY A 46 15.82 -1.63 12.34
N GLY A 47 16.10 -0.33 12.37
CA GLY A 47 16.74 0.39 11.26
C GLY A 47 15.77 1.03 10.25
N TRP A 48 14.46 0.82 10.37
CA TRP A 48 13.48 1.55 9.58
C TRP A 48 13.31 2.99 10.10
N LEU A 49 13.20 3.94 9.18
CA LEU A 49 13.02 5.36 9.52
C LEU A 49 11.54 5.72 9.53
N ARG A 50 11.06 6.31 10.62
CA ARG A 50 9.70 6.87 10.66
C ARG A 50 9.71 8.24 9.96
N ALA A 51 9.01 8.34 8.83
CA ALA A 51 9.02 9.54 7.98
C ALA A 51 7.59 9.88 7.48
N PRO A 52 6.66 10.29 8.37
CA PRO A 52 5.26 10.54 8.02
C PRO A 52 5.07 11.55 6.88
N GLU A 53 5.96 12.53 6.77
CA GLU A 53 5.97 13.55 5.74
C GLU A 53 6.07 12.99 4.32
N LEU A 54 6.79 11.88 4.12
CA LEU A 54 6.92 11.24 2.82
C LEU A 54 5.61 10.56 2.38
N PHE A 55 4.74 10.22 3.33
CA PHE A 55 3.47 9.53 3.07
C PHE A 55 2.27 10.48 2.96
N ALA A 56 2.45 11.80 3.05
CA ALA A 56 1.34 12.75 3.09
C ALA A 56 0.34 12.56 1.95
N GLY A 57 0.83 12.34 0.72
CA GLY A 57 -0.03 12.08 -0.45
C GLY A 57 -0.80 10.76 -0.36
N VAL A 58 -0.17 9.71 0.15
CA VAL A 58 -0.82 8.40 0.34
C VAL A 58 -1.87 8.46 1.45
N VAL A 59 -1.52 9.10 2.58
CA VAL A 59 -2.41 9.30 3.72
C VAL A 59 -3.67 10.07 3.31
N ALA A 60 -3.52 11.17 2.57
CA ALA A 60 -4.66 11.95 2.09
C ALA A 60 -5.63 11.12 1.22
N GLN A 61 -5.10 10.24 0.37
CA GLN A 61 -5.92 9.35 -0.47
C GLN A 61 -6.61 8.25 0.36
N VAL A 62 -5.91 7.66 1.33
CA VAL A 62 -6.49 6.68 2.26
C VAL A 62 -7.62 7.30 3.09
N GLU A 63 -7.42 8.52 3.59
CA GLU A 63 -8.47 9.26 4.31
C GLU A 63 -9.66 9.60 3.41
N ALA A 64 -9.41 10.03 2.17
CA ALA A 64 -10.48 10.28 1.20
C ALA A 64 -11.27 9.00 0.86
N TYR A 65 -10.59 7.86 0.79
CA TYR A 65 -11.21 6.56 0.57
C TYR A 65 -12.15 6.18 1.72
N PHE A 66 -11.68 6.23 2.96
CA PHE A 66 -12.53 5.90 4.11
C PHE A 66 -13.67 6.90 4.33
N ALA A 67 -13.50 8.15 3.89
CA ALA A 67 -14.57 9.14 3.90
C ALA A 67 -15.56 9.03 2.72
N GLY A 68 -15.37 8.07 1.81
CA GLY A 68 -16.21 7.89 0.62
C GLY A 68 -16.09 8.99 -0.42
N ARG A 69 -15.01 9.80 -0.38
CA ARG A 69 -14.79 10.93 -1.29
C ARG A 69 -14.01 10.56 -2.55
N SER A 70 -13.20 9.50 -2.51
CA SER A 70 -12.46 8.99 -3.66
C SER A 70 -12.37 7.48 -3.61
N THR A 71 -12.46 6.84 -4.77
CA THR A 71 -12.24 5.39 -4.94
C THR A 71 -11.03 5.10 -5.82
N ARG A 72 -10.34 6.15 -6.30
CA ARG A 72 -9.14 6.06 -7.13
C ARG A 72 -7.91 6.34 -6.29
N PHE A 73 -6.90 5.50 -6.47
CA PHE A 73 -5.56 5.70 -5.92
C PHE A 73 -4.59 6.06 -7.05
N ASP A 74 -3.74 7.05 -6.79
CA ASP A 74 -2.58 7.42 -7.60
C ASP A 74 -1.37 7.40 -6.67
N VAL A 75 -0.89 6.19 -6.39
CA VAL A 75 0.19 5.91 -5.44
C VAL A 75 1.26 5.11 -6.17
N PRO A 76 2.52 5.60 -6.22
CA PRO A 76 3.62 4.81 -6.75
C PRO A 76 3.86 3.59 -5.85
N PHE A 77 3.76 2.39 -6.42
CA PHE A 77 4.12 1.15 -5.71
C PHE A 77 5.53 0.72 -6.09
N ALA A 78 6.24 0.09 -5.14
CA ALA A 78 7.45 -0.64 -5.49
C ALA A 78 7.05 -1.86 -6.33
N GLU A 79 7.73 -2.10 -7.45
CA GLU A 79 7.48 -3.31 -8.23
C GLU A 79 7.75 -4.54 -7.35
N GLY A 80 6.71 -5.34 -7.10
CA GLY A 80 6.81 -6.51 -6.26
C GLY A 80 7.71 -7.58 -6.87
N VAL A 81 8.56 -8.20 -6.05
CA VAL A 81 9.28 -9.43 -6.43
C VAL A 81 8.28 -10.60 -6.36
N GLY A 82 7.68 -10.92 -7.50
CA GLY A 82 6.73 -12.03 -7.64
C GLY A 82 7.10 -12.97 -8.78
N THR A 83 6.55 -14.18 -8.73
CA THR A 83 6.54 -15.09 -9.88
C THR A 83 5.73 -14.49 -11.03
N GLU A 84 5.91 -15.00 -12.25
CA GLU A 84 5.08 -14.58 -13.39
C GLU A 84 3.59 -14.75 -13.12
N PHE A 85 3.21 -15.84 -12.43
CA PHE A 85 1.82 -16.07 -12.04
C PHE A 85 1.32 -14.98 -11.09
N GLN A 86 2.08 -14.64 -10.05
CA GLN A 86 1.71 -13.58 -9.11
C GLN A 86 1.54 -12.22 -9.82
N ARG A 87 2.46 -11.87 -10.73
CA ARG A 87 2.34 -10.63 -11.52
C ARG A 87 1.11 -10.59 -12.41
N ARG A 88 0.72 -11.72 -13.02
CA ARG A 88 -0.52 -11.82 -13.79
C ARG A 88 -1.74 -11.61 -12.90
N VAL A 89 -1.79 -12.26 -11.75
CA VAL A 89 -2.86 -12.09 -10.76
C VAL A 89 -2.97 -10.63 -10.32
N TRP A 90 -1.84 -9.96 -10.00
CA TRP A 90 -1.85 -8.55 -9.61
C TRP A 90 -2.45 -7.63 -10.68
N LYS A 91 -2.11 -7.84 -11.96
CA LYS A 91 -2.70 -7.09 -13.07
C LYS A 91 -4.22 -7.27 -13.16
N VAL A 92 -4.72 -8.47 -12.89
CA VAL A 92 -6.18 -8.73 -12.85
C VAL A 92 -6.80 -8.00 -11.65
N LEU A 93 -6.18 -8.05 -10.48
CA LEU A 93 -6.67 -7.35 -9.28
C LEU A 93 -6.78 -5.83 -9.50
N GLU A 94 -5.81 -5.22 -10.19
CA GLU A 94 -5.83 -3.78 -10.53
C GLU A 94 -7.00 -3.40 -11.46
N SER A 95 -7.54 -4.35 -12.23
CA SER A 95 -8.67 -4.12 -13.13
C SER A 95 -10.03 -4.20 -12.46
N ILE A 96 -10.12 -4.68 -11.21
CA ILE A 96 -11.39 -4.83 -10.49
C ILE A 96 -11.89 -3.44 -10.07
N PRO A 97 -13.05 -2.98 -10.56
CA PRO A 97 -13.58 -1.68 -10.15
C PRO A 97 -13.97 -1.67 -8.67
N TYR A 98 -13.93 -0.48 -8.07
CA TYR A 98 -14.42 -0.30 -6.70
C TYR A 98 -15.86 -0.81 -6.53
N GLY A 99 -16.10 -1.56 -5.45
CA GLY A 99 -17.41 -2.13 -5.13
C GLY A 99 -17.78 -3.37 -5.95
N GLN A 100 -16.88 -3.88 -6.79
CA GLN A 100 -17.05 -5.12 -7.54
C GLN A 100 -16.20 -6.25 -6.95
N THR A 101 -16.55 -7.49 -7.30
CA THR A 101 -15.83 -8.69 -6.87
C THR A 101 -15.57 -9.59 -8.06
N LEU A 102 -14.41 -10.25 -8.09
CA LEU A 102 -14.14 -11.40 -8.95
C LEU A 102 -13.93 -12.63 -8.09
N SER A 103 -14.37 -13.77 -8.59
CA SER A 103 -14.08 -15.08 -8.01
C SER A 103 -12.67 -15.53 -8.40
N TYR A 104 -12.09 -16.44 -7.61
CA TYR A 104 -10.77 -17.00 -7.92
C TYR A 104 -10.71 -17.70 -9.28
N GLY A 105 -11.81 -18.30 -9.74
CA GLY A 105 -11.89 -18.95 -11.05
C GLY A 105 -11.87 -17.98 -12.23
N GLU A 106 -12.26 -16.71 -12.02
CA GLU A 106 -12.21 -15.67 -13.05
C GLU A 106 -10.82 -15.02 -13.16
N VAL A 107 -9.96 -15.24 -12.16
CA VAL A 107 -8.59 -14.70 -12.11
C VAL A 107 -7.55 -15.71 -12.65
N ALA A 108 -7.90 -17.01 -12.70
CA ALA A 108 -6.99 -18.13 -12.98
C ALA A 108 -6.85 -18.48 -14.47
#